data_AF-A0A419DAR1-F1
#
_entry.id   AF-A0A419DAR1-F1
#
_cell.length_a   1.000
_cell.length_b   1.000
_cell.length_c   1.000
_cell.angle_alpha   90.00
_cell.angle_beta   90.00
_cell.angle_gamma   90.00
#
_symmetry.space_group_name_H-M   'P 1'
#
loop_
_entity.id
_entity.type
_entity.pdbx_description
1 polymer ?
#
loop_
_entity_poly.entity_id
_entity_poly.type
_entity_poly.pdbx_seq_one_letter_code
_entity_poly.pdbx_strand_id
1 'polypeptide(L)'
;MDSLKFESNSGKQMVLSLLSIVVGIILVVGFWHFDGVGRTNSLAGFLLGVFLLLIGISAFLVRGRQTIIVDLGRRHIVVEETNKLRSKKRLIPFNEIVGTGIGYLGTKSNFVTFYYINLKLKYGEEYPLFSPGRFFDGGSDRSAMESRRQRLEEYIKQCDGKLIMNERGHM
;
A
#
# COMPACT_ATOMS: atom_id res chain seq x y z
N MET A 1 21.83 14.39 -2.46
CA MET A 1 21.80 12.95 -2.10
C MET A 1 20.36 12.56 -2.16
N ASP A 2 19.98 11.96 -3.28
CA ASP A 2 18.61 12.06 -3.76
C ASP A 2 17.87 10.81 -3.30
N SER A 3 17.12 10.96 -2.20
CA SER A 3 16.26 9.90 -1.68
C SER A 3 14.93 9.96 -2.43
N LEU A 4 14.62 8.93 -3.22
CA LEU A 4 13.33 8.80 -3.89
C LEU A 4 12.30 8.24 -2.91
N LYS A 5 11.25 9.01 -2.64
CA LYS A 5 10.16 8.64 -1.72
C LYS A 5 8.88 8.37 -2.51
N PHE A 6 8.31 7.19 -2.34
CA PHE A 6 6.99 6.85 -2.85
C PHE A 6 6.02 6.63 -1.69
N GLU A 7 4.90 7.33 -1.70
CA GLU A 7 3.85 7.23 -0.69
C GLU A 7 2.58 6.62 -1.30
N SER A 8 1.92 5.74 -0.56
CA SER A 8 0.58 5.23 -0.90
C SER A 8 -0.47 6.34 -0.82
N ASN A 9 -1.32 6.48 -1.85
CA ASN A 9 -2.37 7.49 -1.91
C ASN A 9 -3.58 7.06 -1.06
N SER A 10 -3.46 7.25 0.25
CA SER A 10 -4.46 6.83 1.25
C SER A 10 -5.76 7.67 1.27
N GLY A 11 -5.95 8.60 0.33
CA GLY A 11 -7.04 9.57 0.31
C GLY A 11 -8.41 8.96 -0.03
N LYS A 12 -8.49 8.08 -1.04
CA LYS A 12 -9.77 7.49 -1.48
C LYS A 12 -10.39 6.54 -0.45
N GLN A 13 -9.58 5.81 0.31
CA GLN A 13 -10.03 4.98 1.43
C GLN A 13 -10.52 5.81 2.63
N MET A 14 -10.02 7.03 2.79
CA MET A 14 -10.42 7.95 3.85
C MET A 14 -11.89 8.34 3.72
N VAL A 15 -12.30 8.67 2.50
CA VAL A 15 -13.65 9.16 2.21
C VAL A 15 -14.69 8.06 2.46
N LEU A 16 -14.41 6.83 2.03
CA LEU A 16 -15.35 5.71 2.19
C LEU A 16 -15.52 5.30 3.66
N SER A 17 -14.44 5.22 4.43
CA SER A 17 -14.50 4.89 5.86
C SER A 17 -15.20 5.99 6.65
N LEU A 18 -14.92 7.27 6.36
CA LEU A 18 -15.57 8.40 7.03
C LEU A 18 -17.07 8.45 6.73
N LEU A 19 -17.47 8.24 5.47
CA LEU A 19 -18.89 8.16 5.08
C LEU A 19 -19.59 7.00 5.78
N SER A 20 -18.95 5.82 5.86
CA SER A 20 -19.53 4.65 6.54
C SER A 20 -19.76 4.90 8.03
N ILE A 21 -18.84 5.58 8.70
CA ILE A 21 -18.97 5.96 10.11
C ILE A 21 -20.10 6.98 10.30
N VAL A 22 -20.16 8.03 9.47
CA VAL A 22 -21.20 9.07 9.57
C VAL A 22 -22.58 8.47 9.31
N VAL A 23 -22.75 7.68 8.24
CA VAL A 23 -24.02 7.01 7.93
C VAL A 23 -24.41 6.02 9.02
N GLY A 24 -23.45 5.26 9.57
CA GLY A 24 -23.69 4.36 10.70
C GLY A 24 -24.18 5.08 11.95
N ILE A 25 -23.59 6.22 12.31
CA ILE A 25 -24.03 7.05 13.44
C ILE A 25 -25.45 7.60 13.21
N ILE A 26 -25.73 8.11 12.01
CA ILE A 26 -27.06 8.65 11.66
C ILE A 26 -28.14 7.57 11.81
N LEU A 27 -27.87 6.35 11.34
CA LEU A 27 -28.80 5.22 11.45
C LEU A 27 -29.00 4.78 12.90
N VAL A 28 -27.92 4.66 13.68
CA VAL A 28 -28.02 4.25 15.10
C VAL A 28 -28.80 5.26 15.92
N VAL A 29 -28.58 6.57 15.71
CA VAL A 29 -29.29 7.63 16.44
C VAL A 29 -30.73 7.76 15.95
N GLY A 30 -30.96 7.70 14.64
CA GLY A 30 -32.29 7.84 14.04
C GLY A 30 -33.25 6.69 14.35
N PHE A 31 -32.72 5.47 14.48
CA PHE A 31 -33.50 4.27 14.83
C PHE A 31 -33.39 3.89 16.32
N TRP A 32 -32.84 4.76 17.18
CA TRP A 32 -32.72 4.50 18.63
C TRP A 32 -34.11 4.37 19.29
N HIS A 33 -35.10 5.20 18.89
CA HIS A 33 -36.42 5.13 19.49
C HIS A 33 -37.23 3.93 18.97
N PHE A 34 -37.49 2.98 19.88
CA PHE A 34 -38.23 1.74 19.62
C PHE A 34 -39.77 1.90 19.74
N ASP A 35 -40.30 3.12 19.56
CA ASP A 35 -41.67 3.46 19.99
C ASP A 35 -42.71 3.57 18.85
N GLY A 36 -42.39 3.15 17.63
CA GLY A 36 -43.27 3.25 16.46
C GLY A 36 -43.83 1.93 15.92
N VAL A 37 -45.03 2.00 15.30
CA VAL A 37 -45.73 0.91 14.59
C VAL A 37 -44.86 0.40 13.42
N GLY A 38 -43.95 -0.54 13.71
CA GLY A 38 -42.98 -1.05 12.73
C GLY A 38 -41.71 -1.62 13.36
N ARG A 39 -41.82 -2.35 14.48
CA ARG A 39 -40.68 -2.90 15.26
C ARG A 39 -39.61 -3.60 14.40
N THR A 40 -40.02 -4.33 13.37
CA THR A 40 -39.12 -5.10 12.49
C THR A 40 -38.23 -4.20 11.62
N ASN A 41 -38.77 -3.08 11.13
CA ASN A 41 -38.03 -2.16 10.24
C ASN A 41 -37.07 -1.27 11.03
N SER A 42 -37.47 -0.85 12.24
CA SER A 42 -36.61 -0.06 13.13
C SER A 42 -35.41 -0.87 13.63
N LEU A 43 -35.63 -2.14 14.01
CA LEU A 43 -34.56 -3.06 14.41
C LEU A 43 -33.55 -3.30 13.26
N ALA A 44 -34.05 -3.49 12.04
CA ALA A 44 -33.20 -3.70 10.86
C ALA A 44 -32.33 -2.46 10.55
N GLY A 45 -32.89 -1.25 10.66
CA GLY A 45 -32.15 0.00 10.49
C GLY A 45 -31.05 0.19 11.55
N PHE A 46 -31.34 -0.15 12.81
CA PHE A 46 -30.37 -0.11 13.90
C PHE A 46 -29.21 -1.10 13.70
N LEU A 47 -29.52 -2.37 13.39
CA LEU A 47 -28.52 -3.41 13.12
C LEU A 47 -27.63 -3.06 11.93
N LEU A 48 -28.23 -2.52 10.85
CA LEU A 48 -27.48 -2.03 9.70
C LEU A 48 -26.55 -0.86 10.09
N GLY A 49 -27.03 0.07 10.91
CA GLY A 49 -26.23 1.17 11.44
C GLY A 49 -25.02 0.69 12.26
N VAL A 50 -25.22 -0.26 13.17
CA VAL A 50 -24.14 -0.90 13.96
C VAL A 50 -23.15 -1.62 13.05
N PHE A 51 -23.63 -2.36 12.05
CA PHE A 51 -22.78 -3.08 11.12
C PHE A 51 -21.90 -2.13 10.29
N LEU A 52 -22.47 -1.04 9.78
CA LEU A 52 -21.73 0.00 9.07
C LEU A 52 -20.69 0.70 9.97
N LEU A 53 -21.03 0.93 11.24
CA LEU A 53 -20.09 1.47 12.23
C LEU A 53 -18.92 0.53 12.49
N LEU A 54 -19.18 -0.77 12.70
CA LEU A 54 -18.14 -1.77 12.93
C LEU A 54 -17.21 -1.91 11.73
N ILE A 55 -17.75 -1.95 10.50
CA ILE A 55 -16.95 -1.96 9.28
C ILE A 55 -16.14 -0.67 9.14
N GLY A 56 -16.77 0.49 9.38
CA GLY A 56 -16.12 1.79 9.29
C GLY A 56 -14.94 1.94 10.24
N ILE A 57 -15.12 1.57 11.51
CA ILE A 57 -14.09 1.60 12.55
C ILE A 57 -12.97 0.59 12.24
N SER A 58 -13.33 -0.63 11.84
CA SER A 58 -12.35 -1.67 11.50
C SER A 58 -11.49 -1.26 10.29
N ALA A 59 -12.12 -0.74 9.23
CA ALA A 59 -11.42 -0.20 8.07
C ALA A 59 -10.52 0.99 8.43
N PHE A 60 -10.95 1.83 9.37
CA PHE A 60 -10.16 2.94 9.87
C PHE A 60 -8.92 2.49 10.68
N LEU A 61 -9.04 1.43 11.47
CA LEU A 61 -7.95 0.87 12.29
C LEU A 61 -6.94 0.08 11.46
N VAL A 62 -7.39 -0.66 10.45
CA VAL A 62 -6.52 -1.42 9.53
C VAL A 62 -5.77 -0.51 8.54
N ARG A 63 -6.10 0.79 8.53
CA ARG A 63 -5.48 1.80 7.68
C ARG A 63 -3.98 1.91 7.94
N GLY A 64 -3.22 1.51 6.93
CA GLY A 64 -1.76 1.58 6.89
C GLY A 64 -1.27 2.53 5.83
N ARG A 65 -0.32 3.39 6.17
CA ARG A 65 0.52 4.10 5.20
C ARG A 65 1.74 3.24 4.93
N GLN A 66 2.00 2.97 3.65
CA GLN A 66 3.27 2.36 3.26
C GLN A 66 4.11 3.42 2.55
N THR A 67 5.31 3.64 3.07
CA THR A 67 6.30 4.54 2.52
C THR A 67 7.47 3.70 2.04
N ILE A 68 7.78 3.82 0.76
CA ILE A 68 8.95 3.17 0.15
C ILE A 68 9.98 4.26 -0.08
N ILE A 69 11.12 4.14 0.57
CA ILE A 69 12.24 5.07 0.45
C ILE A 69 13.39 4.31 -0.20
N VAL A 70 13.79 4.76 -1.39
CA VAL A 70 14.97 4.25 -2.07
C VAL A 70 16.13 5.16 -1.71
N ASP A 71 17.00 4.69 -0.82
CA ASP A 71 18.19 5.42 -0.38
C ASP A 71 19.38 5.04 -1.28
N LEU A 72 19.69 5.92 -2.23
CA LEU A 72 20.83 5.77 -3.15
C LEU A 72 22.18 5.91 -2.44
N GLY A 73 22.24 6.68 -1.35
CA GLY A 73 23.48 6.92 -0.60
C GLY A 73 23.87 5.72 0.24
N ARG A 74 22.89 5.09 0.90
CA ARG A 74 23.08 3.93 1.77
C ARG A 74 22.79 2.58 1.10
N ARG A 75 22.47 2.59 -0.21
CA ARG A 75 22.28 1.43 -1.09
C ARG A 75 21.28 0.41 -0.56
N HIS A 76 20.15 0.90 -0.07
CA HIS A 76 19.08 0.04 0.40
C HIS A 76 17.71 0.65 0.13
N ILE A 77 16.72 -0.22 0.03
CA ILE A 77 15.32 0.14 -0.01
C ILE A 77 14.78 0.00 1.40
N VAL A 78 14.29 1.10 1.96
CA VAL A 78 13.51 1.07 3.20
C VAL A 78 12.04 0.97 2.84
N VAL A 79 11.39 -0.07 3.34
CA VAL A 79 9.94 -0.21 3.30
C VAL A 79 9.42 0.00 4.70
N GLU A 80 8.76 1.14 4.91
CA GLU A 80 8.14 1.48 6.18
C GLU A 80 6.62 1.35 6.03
N GLU A 81 6.04 0.51 6.87
CA GLU A 81 4.60 0.32 6.98
C GLU A 81 4.16 0.87 8.33
N THR A 82 3.36 1.93 8.31
CA THR A 82 2.84 2.57 9.51
C THR A 82 1.32 2.47 9.50
N ASN A 83 0.79 1.58 10.35
CA ASN A 83 -0.63 1.52 10.66
C ASN A 83 -0.86 2.12 12.04
N LYS A 84 -2.10 2.52 12.35
CA LYS A 84 -2.43 3.03 13.69
C LYS A 84 -2.09 2.07 14.85
N LEU A 85 -1.97 0.76 14.57
CA LEU A 85 -1.61 -0.24 15.57
C LEU A 85 -0.14 -0.70 15.54
N ARG A 86 0.59 -0.55 14.42
CA ARG A 86 1.95 -1.09 14.30
C ARG A 86 2.74 -0.35 13.22
N SER A 87 3.98 -0.01 13.55
CA SER A 87 5.02 0.38 12.59
C SER A 87 5.92 -0.82 12.32
N LYS A 88 6.03 -1.25 11.06
CA LYS A 88 6.95 -2.29 10.61
C LYS A 88 7.92 -1.66 9.61
N LYS A 89 9.22 -1.77 9.87
CA LYS A 89 10.27 -1.31 8.97
C LYS A 89 11.04 -2.52 8.45
N ARG A 90 11.14 -2.64 7.13
CA ARG A 90 11.99 -3.63 6.45
C ARG A 90 13.05 -2.89 5.66
N LEU A 91 14.30 -3.33 5.79
CA LEU A 91 15.43 -2.80 5.04
C LEU A 91 15.89 -3.88 4.07
N ILE A 92 15.94 -3.55 2.78
CA ILE A 92 16.35 -4.45 1.70
C ILE A 92 17.59 -3.86 1.03
N PRO A 93 18.79 -4.39 1.34
CA PRO A 93 20.03 -3.98 0.69
C PRO A 93 20.01 -4.23 -0.83
N PHE A 94 20.64 -3.35 -1.62
CA PHE A 94 20.72 -3.56 -3.07
C PHE A 94 21.51 -4.81 -3.45
N ASN A 95 22.53 -5.16 -2.66
CA ASN A 95 23.33 -6.36 -2.90
C ASN A 95 22.54 -7.66 -2.69
N GLU A 96 21.36 -7.63 -2.06
CA GLU A 96 20.48 -8.79 -1.94
C GLU A 96 19.56 -8.94 -3.14
N ILE A 97 19.38 -7.90 -3.96
CA ILE A 97 18.49 -7.89 -5.11
C ILE A 97 19.20 -8.51 -6.31
N VAL A 98 18.73 -9.66 -6.79
CA VAL A 98 19.26 -10.34 -7.98
C VAL A 98 18.47 -10.02 -9.25
N GLY A 99 17.28 -9.45 -9.11
CA GLY A 99 16.48 -9.01 -10.25
C GLY A 99 15.18 -8.36 -9.82
N THR A 100 14.49 -7.76 -10.79
CA THR A 100 13.17 -7.18 -10.60
C THR A 100 12.20 -7.71 -11.66
N GLY A 101 10.92 -7.84 -11.30
CA GLY A 101 9.85 -8.24 -12.22
C GLY A 101 8.57 -7.47 -11.96
N ILE A 102 7.60 -7.56 -12.88
CA ILE A 102 6.24 -7.06 -12.64
C ILE A 102 5.33 -8.24 -12.27
N GLY A 103 4.77 -8.18 -11.08
CA GLY A 103 3.66 -9.01 -10.67
C GLY A 103 2.34 -8.33 -10.96
N TYR A 104 1.27 -9.12 -11.00
CA TYR A 104 -0.09 -8.61 -11.12
C TYR A 104 -1.01 -9.32 -10.14
N LEU A 105 -2.02 -8.60 -9.65
CA LEU A 105 -3.10 -9.12 -8.84
C LEU A 105 -4.42 -8.64 -9.43
N GLY A 106 -5.24 -9.57 -9.88
CA GLY A 106 -6.55 -9.30 -10.47
C GLY A 106 -7.12 -10.52 -11.18
N THR A 107 -8.44 -10.62 -11.22
CA THR A 107 -9.17 -11.62 -12.01
C THR A 107 -9.86 -10.90 -13.16
N LYS A 108 -9.82 -11.48 -14.37
CA LYS A 108 -10.48 -10.94 -15.58
C LYS A 108 -11.95 -10.53 -15.37
N SER A 109 -12.64 -11.13 -14.39
CA SER A 109 -14.06 -10.88 -14.12
C SER A 109 -14.36 -9.54 -13.45
N ASN A 110 -13.42 -8.92 -12.73
CA ASN A 110 -13.70 -7.71 -11.92
C ASN A 110 -13.12 -6.42 -12.51
N PHE A 111 -12.47 -6.45 -13.69
CA PHE A 111 -11.84 -5.30 -14.36
C PHE A 111 -10.82 -4.51 -13.52
N VAL A 112 -10.45 -5.01 -12.35
CA VAL A 112 -9.47 -4.40 -11.45
C VAL A 112 -8.19 -5.24 -11.51
N THR A 113 -7.22 -4.75 -12.28
CA THR A 113 -5.87 -5.31 -12.36
C THR A 113 -4.91 -4.36 -11.67
N PHE A 114 -4.30 -4.80 -10.59
CA PHE A 114 -3.21 -4.09 -9.93
C PHE A 114 -1.88 -4.69 -10.36
N TYR A 115 -0.94 -3.85 -10.74
CA TYR A 115 0.44 -4.22 -11.02
C TYR A 115 1.31 -3.83 -9.82
N TYR A 116 2.32 -4.65 -9.54
CA TYR A 116 3.29 -4.41 -8.47
C TYR A 116 4.69 -4.83 -8.93
N ILE A 117 5.72 -4.31 -8.28
CA ILE A 117 7.10 -4.68 -8.59
C ILE A 117 7.49 -5.82 -7.66
N ASN A 118 7.98 -6.93 -8.19
CA ASN A 118 8.49 -8.03 -7.40
C ASN A 118 10.01 -8.00 -7.41
N LEU A 119 10.62 -7.89 -6.23
CA LEU A 119 12.07 -8.02 -6.07
C LEU A 119 12.42 -9.50 -5.91
N LYS A 120 13.35 -9.99 -6.71
CA LYS A 120 13.96 -11.30 -6.50
C LYS A 120 15.20 -11.12 -5.64
N LEU A 121 15.24 -11.79 -4.49
CA LEU A 121 16.36 -11.73 -3.56
C LEU A 121 17.29 -12.95 -3.71
N LYS A 122 18.55 -12.82 -3.29
CA LYS A 122 19.62 -13.84 -3.42
C LYS A 122 19.26 -15.24 -2.90
N TYR A 123 18.38 -15.32 -1.90
CA TYR A 123 17.96 -16.58 -1.28
C TYR A 123 16.68 -17.17 -1.87
N GLY A 124 16.25 -16.71 -3.05
CA GLY A 124 14.99 -17.13 -3.68
C GLY A 124 13.74 -16.53 -3.02
N GLU A 125 13.89 -15.64 -2.05
CA GLU A 125 12.77 -14.87 -1.50
C GLU A 125 12.31 -13.84 -2.53
N GLU A 126 10.99 -13.76 -2.72
CA GLU A 126 10.35 -12.73 -3.53
C GLU A 126 9.70 -11.69 -2.62
N TYR A 127 10.01 -10.41 -2.86
CA TYR A 127 9.45 -9.32 -2.09
C TYR A 127 8.61 -8.38 -2.97
N PRO A 128 7.27 -8.35 -2.80
CA PRO A 128 6.41 -7.46 -3.56
C PRO A 128 6.50 -6.01 -3.06
N LEU A 129 7.26 -5.19 -3.78
CA LEU A 129 7.20 -3.73 -3.73
C LEU A 129 5.87 -3.24 -4.32
N PHE A 130 5.31 -2.19 -3.74
CA PHE A 130 4.00 -1.65 -4.13
C PHE A 130 2.88 -2.69 -4.05
N SER A 131 2.86 -3.44 -2.95
CA SER A 131 1.92 -4.55 -2.75
C SER A 131 0.46 -4.18 -3.06
N PRO A 132 -0.30 -5.07 -3.73
CA PRO A 132 -1.72 -4.86 -4.02
C PRO A 132 -2.54 -4.58 -2.76
N GLY A 133 -3.56 -3.71 -2.86
CA GLY A 133 -4.38 -3.30 -1.71
C GLY A 133 -3.85 -2.11 -0.91
N ARG A 134 -2.67 -1.58 -1.27
CA ARG A 134 -2.08 -0.37 -0.68
C ARG A 134 -2.24 0.89 -1.54
N PHE A 135 -2.93 0.79 -2.69
CA PHE A 135 -3.39 1.90 -3.55
C PHE A 135 -2.32 2.98 -3.81
N PHE A 136 -1.24 2.58 -4.48
CA PHE A 136 -0.23 3.51 -4.98
C PHE A 136 -0.67 4.13 -6.30
N ASP A 137 -0.32 5.41 -6.53
CA ASP A 137 -0.61 6.08 -7.81
C ASP A 137 0.06 5.34 -8.96
N GLY A 138 -0.67 5.07 -10.04
CA GLY A 138 -0.20 4.27 -11.17
C GLY A 138 -0.21 2.75 -10.94
N GLY A 139 -0.68 2.26 -9.79
CA GLY A 139 -0.79 0.82 -9.52
C GLY A 139 -1.76 0.05 -10.42
N SER A 140 -2.67 0.74 -11.11
CA SER A 140 -3.58 0.16 -12.11
C SER A 140 -3.05 0.27 -13.55
N ASP A 141 -1.91 0.93 -13.77
CA ASP A 141 -1.30 1.10 -15.09
C ASP A 141 0.02 0.33 -15.16
N ARG A 142 0.07 -0.66 -16.07
CA ARG A 142 1.24 -1.48 -16.31
C ARG A 142 2.43 -0.65 -16.77
N SER A 143 2.21 0.32 -17.65
CA SER A 143 3.28 1.14 -18.24
C SER A 143 3.94 2.02 -17.18
N ALA A 144 3.11 2.63 -16.31
CA ALA A 144 3.60 3.41 -15.18
C ALA A 144 4.45 2.56 -14.21
N MET A 145 4.01 1.32 -13.93
CA MET A 145 4.75 0.42 -13.04
C MET A 145 6.05 -0.10 -13.68
N GLU A 146 6.02 -0.39 -14.99
CA GLU A 146 7.20 -0.80 -15.76
C GLU A 146 8.26 0.31 -15.81
N SER A 147 7.85 1.56 -16.05
CA SER A 147 8.77 2.71 -16.02
C SER A 147 9.41 2.89 -14.65
N ARG A 148 8.65 2.70 -13.56
CA ARG A 148 9.22 2.71 -12.20
C ARG A 148 10.20 1.57 -11.96
N ARG A 149 9.91 0.36 -12.46
CA ARG A 149 10.80 -0.79 -12.39
C ARG A 149 12.12 -0.50 -13.13
N GLN A 150 12.05 0.04 -14.33
CA GLN A 150 13.24 0.42 -15.12
C GLN A 150 14.11 1.44 -14.38
N ARG A 151 13.51 2.51 -13.84
CA ARG A 151 14.26 3.50 -13.02
C ARG A 151 14.91 2.85 -11.80
N LEU A 152 14.20 1.95 -11.12
CA LEU A 152 14.76 1.23 -9.96
C LEU A 152 15.97 0.38 -10.37
N GLU A 153 15.89 -0.34 -11.49
CA GLU A 153 17.02 -1.12 -12.01
C GLU A 153 18.20 -0.26 -12.41
N GLU A 154 17.95 0.87 -13.08
CA GLU A 154 18.99 1.84 -13.44
C GLU A 154 19.71 2.35 -12.20
N TYR A 155 18.98 2.69 -11.14
CA TYR A 155 19.57 3.14 -9.88
C TYR A 155 20.39 2.07 -9.16
N ILE A 156 19.91 0.82 -9.16
CA ILE A 156 20.66 -0.31 -8.59
C ILE A 156 21.97 -0.51 -9.38
N LYS A 157 21.89 -0.55 -10.71
CA LYS A 157 23.08 -0.70 -11.59
C LYS A 157 24.05 0.46 -11.47
N GLN A 158 23.56 1.69 -11.38
CA GLN A 158 24.41 2.88 -11.23
C GLN A 158 25.17 2.87 -9.91
N CYS A 159 24.56 2.36 -8.83
CA CYS A 159 25.23 2.20 -7.53
C CYS A 159 26.26 1.07 -7.53
N ASP A 160 26.02 0.01 -8.30
CA ASP A 160 26.94 -1.11 -8.47
C ASP A 160 28.15 -0.73 -9.35
N GLY A 161 27.91 -0.05 -10.46
CA GLY A 161 28.96 0.46 -11.36
C GLY A 161 29.85 1.55 -10.73
N LYS A 162 29.34 2.31 -9.75
CA LYS A 162 30.13 3.30 -9.00
C LYS A 162 31.22 2.66 -8.13
N LEU A 163 31.10 1.38 -7.76
CA LEU A 163 32.18 0.64 -7.07
C LEU A 163 33.36 0.40 -8.00
N ILE A 164 33.09 -0.01 -9.25
CA ILE A 164 34.14 -0.41 -10.21
C ILE A 164 35.00 0.78 -10.66
N MET A 165 34.46 2.00 -10.61
CA MET A 165 35.22 3.22 -10.91
C MET A 165 36.00 3.77 -9.70
N ASN A 166 35.56 3.50 -8.47
CA ASN A 166 36.27 3.98 -7.28
C ASN A 166 37.48 3.11 -6.92
N GLU A 167 37.46 1.82 -7.30
CA GLU A 167 38.60 0.90 -7.09
C GLU A 167 39.72 1.05 -8.13
N ARG A 168 39.47 1.77 -9.25
CA ARG A 168 40.47 2.04 -10.29
C ARG A 168 41.12 3.43 -10.21
N GLY A 169 40.79 4.21 -9.19
CA GLY A 169 41.35 5.56 -8.96
C GLY A 169 42.51 5.62 -7.95
N HIS A 170 42.94 4.47 -7.43
CA HIS A 170 44.09 4.36 -6.52
C HIS A 170 45.05 3.27 -7.02
N MET A 171 45.67 3.50 -8.18
CA MET A 171 46.96 2.92 -8.54
C MET A 171 47.82 4.02 -9.17
#